data_AF-K1LL22-F1
#
_entry.id   AF-K1LL22-F1
#
_cell.length_a   1.000
_cell.length_b   1.000
_cell.length_c   1.000
_cell.angle_alpha   90.00
_cell.angle_beta   90.00
_cell.angle_gamma   90.00
#
_symmetry.space_group_name_H-M   'P 1'
#
loop_
_entity.id
_entity.type
_entity.pdbx_description
1 polymer ?
#
loop_
_entity_poly.entity_id
_entity_poly.type
_entity_poly.pdbx_seq_one_letter_code
_entity_poly.pdbx_strand_id
1 'polypeptide(L)' 'MTKKACEGSGENDFLGALSQVSNFKVAKNKLTLLDGAKELLNFVPKN' A
#
# COMPACT_ATOMS: atom_id res chain seq x y z
N MET A 1 -11.48 -3.93 -12.03
CA MET A 1 -11.87 -4.06 -10.62
C MET A 1 -13.00 -5.06 -10.51
N THR A 2 -12.83 -6.12 -9.73
CA THR A 2 -13.90 -7.09 -9.48
C THR A 2 -14.81 -6.53 -8.37
N LYS A 3 -16.13 -6.50 -8.56
CA LYS A 3 -17.12 -6.03 -7.57
C LYS A 3 -17.26 -6.94 -6.32
N LYS A 4 -16.16 -7.51 -5.83
CA LYS A 4 -16.11 -8.44 -4.68
C LYS A 4 -15.63 -7.76 -3.40
N ALA A 5 -15.21 -6.50 -3.45
CA ALA A 5 -14.79 -5.76 -2.26
C ALA A 5 -15.99 -5.47 -1.36
N CYS A 6 -15.74 -5.54 -0.05
CA CYS A 6 -16.67 -5.03 0.95
C CYS A 6 -16.95 -3.54 0.68
N GLU A 7 -18.16 -3.09 1.04
CA GLU A 7 -18.54 -1.69 0.92
C GLU A 7 -17.52 -0.79 1.66
N GLY A 8 -17.11 0.31 1.01
CA GLY A 8 -16.15 1.27 1.56
C GLY A 8 -15.24 1.90 0.49
N SER A 9 -14.38 2.83 0.91
CA SER A 9 -13.38 3.47 0.04
C SER A 9 -12.04 2.73 -0.02
N GLY A 10 -11.85 1.70 0.81
CA GLY A 10 -10.54 1.08 1.05
C GLY A 10 -9.83 0.55 -0.21
N GLU A 11 -10.55 -0.04 -1.18
CA GLU A 11 -9.94 -0.48 -2.44
C GLU A 11 -9.44 0.71 -3.28
N ASN A 12 -10.26 1.77 -3.39
CA ASN A 12 -9.88 2.95 -4.15
C ASN A 12 -8.72 3.70 -3.48
N ASP A 13 -8.73 3.80 -2.15
CA ASP A 13 -7.65 4.42 -1.37
C ASP A 13 -6.34 3.62 -1.53
N PHE A 14 -6.44 2.29 -1.49
CA PHE A 14 -5.31 1.38 -1.70
C PHE A 14 -4.73 1.49 -3.11
N LEU A 15 -5.58 1.43 -4.15
CA LEU A 15 -5.14 1.56 -5.54
C LEU A 15 -4.57 2.96 -5.83
N GLY A 16 -5.19 4.00 -5.26
CA GLY A 16 -4.70 5.37 -5.32
C GLY A 16 -3.30 5.50 -4.74
N ALA A 17 -3.10 5.02 -3.51
CA ALA A 17 -1.79 4.99 -2.87
C ALA A 17 -0.76 4.19 -3.68
N LEU A 18 -1.12 3.01 -4.21
CA LEU A 18 -0.23 2.20 -5.05
C LEU A 18 0.23 2.93 -6.31
N SER A 19 -0.65 3.68 -6.96
CA SER A 19 -0.31 4.45 -8.17
C SER A 19 0.69 5.60 -7.93
N GLN A 20 0.83 6.04 -6.67
CA GLN A 20 1.75 7.12 -6.28
C GLN A 20 3.13 6.62 -5.85
N VAL A 21 3.31 5.30 -5.71
CA VAL A 21 4.56 4.72 -5.21
C VAL A 21 5.68 4.98 -6.21
N SER A 22 6.72 5.68 -5.75
CA SER A 22 7.94 5.94 -6.53
C SER A 22 9.16 5.20 -5.98
N ASN A 23 9.13 4.77 -4.71
CA ASN A 23 10.23 4.02 -4.07
C ASN A 23 9.73 3.06 -2.98
N PHE A 24 10.57 2.13 -2.54
CA PHE A 24 10.26 1.22 -1.44
C PHE A 24 11.46 1.01 -0.51
N LYS A 25 11.17 0.68 0.76
CA LYS A 25 12.15 0.28 1.77
C LYS A 25 11.75 -1.06 2.36
N VAL A 26 12.72 -1.96 2.49
CA VAL A 26 12.57 -3.24 3.17
C VAL A 26 13.39 -3.19 4.45
N ALA A 27 12.75 -3.44 5.60
CA ALA A 27 13.43 -3.47 6.88
C ALA A 27 12.90 -4.62 7.74
N LYS A 28 13.77 -5.56 8.11
CA LYS A 28 13.48 -6.80 8.88
C LYS A 28 12.18 -7.49 8.40
N ASN A 29 11.05 -7.09 8.97
CA ASN A 29 9.72 -7.66 8.75
C ASN A 29 8.71 -6.59 8.30
N LYS A 30 9.13 -5.63 7.50
CA LYS A 30 8.24 -4.57 6.99
C LYS A 30 8.66 -4.16 5.59
N LEU A 31 7.69 -4.12 4.69
CA LEU A 31 7.80 -3.45 3.39
C LEU A 31 7.05 -2.13 3.49
N THR A 32 7.78 -1.03 3.24
CA THR A 32 7.23 0.33 3.24
C THR A 32 7.31 0.88 1.82
N LEU A 33 6.16 1.25 1.25
CA LEU A 33 6.07 1.92 -0.05
C LEU A 33 6.00 3.43 0.16
N LEU A 34 6.72 4.19 -0.67
CA LEU A 34 7.00 5.61 -0.47
C LEU A 34 6.72 6.41 -1.74
N ASP A 35 6.39 7.68 -1.55
CA ASP A 35 6.54 8.73 -2.54
C ASP A 35 7.59 9.74 -2.05
N GLY A 36 8.81 9.62 -2.58
CA GLY A 36 9.97 10.37 -2.07
C GLY A 36 10.24 10.06 -0.58
N ALA A 37 10.02 11.07 0.29
CA ALA A 37 10.19 10.95 1.74
C ALA A 37 8.90 10.56 2.49
N LYS A 38 7.74 10.54 1.80
CA LYS A 38 6.43 10.25 2.40
C LYS A 38 6.15 8.75 2.39
N GLU A 39 5.73 8.19 3.52
CA GLU A 39 5.22 6.81 3.58
C GLU A 39 3.77 6.74 3.07
N LEU A 40 3.49 5.77 2.20
CA LEU A 40 2.17 5.55 1.62
C LEU A 40 1.51 4.27 2.15
N LEU A 41 2.21 3.13 2.04
CA LEU A 41 1.68 1.83 2.43
C LEU A 41 2.72 1.05 3.24
N ASN A 42 2.25 0.27 4.18
CA ASN A 42 3.07 -0.53 5.08
C ASN A 42 2.53 -1.95 5.15
N PHE A 43 3.34 -2.92 4.74
CA PHE A 43 3.00 -4.33 4.75
C PHE A 43 3.86 -5.03 5.79
N VAL A 44 3.20 -5.86 6.61
CA VAL A 44 3.86 -6.77 7.55
C VAL A 44 3.70 -8.20 7.04
N PRO A 45 4.75 -9.03 7.10
CA PRO A 45 4.64 -10.42 6.72
C PRO A 45 3.65 -11.10 7.66
N LYS A 46 2.74 -11.85 7.07
CA LYS A 46 1.83 -12.72 7.79
C LYS A 46 2.32 -14.15 7.55
N ASN A 47 2.73 -14.84 8.62
CA ASN A 47 2.97 -16.28 8.59
C ASN A 47 1.65 -17.02 8.43
#